data_AF-A0A560MBP5-F1
#
_entry.id   AF-A0A560MBP5-F1
#
_cell.length_a   1.000
_cell.length_b   1.000
_cell.length_c   1.000
_cell.angle_alpha   90.00
_cell.angle_beta   90.00
_cell.angle_gamma   90.00
#
_symmetry.space_group_name_H-M   'P 1'
#
loop_
_entity.id
_entity.type
_entity.pdbx_description
1 polymer ?
#
loop_
_entity_poly.entity_id
_entity_poly.type
_entity_poly.pdbx_seq_one_letter_code
_entity_poly.pdbx_strand_id
1 'polypeptide(L)'
;MASLSVDQRAQAYISTGHLPGPEMVQALVEDAHRRFKSNTDGTTSQVYPALARVPAELFGVCVVGTGGRVYGAGDVDHEFSIMSVSKPFLFALICETIGPEAAREKLGANATGLPFNSLGAIEQGNGRTNPMVNAGAIAATSLAPGRSVEDRWQFIHDGLSRFAGRPLSLNEEVYASASETNFRNRSIARLLESYERIYSDARQATDLYTRQCSLNVSARDLAVMGATLADGGVNPVTRQRVVDAAVCHYALAVMVTAGLYETSGDWLYDIGLPGKSGIGGGIVAVSPGKGGFGTFAPPLDAAGNSVRGQLAAKFLSQRLGMDLLVSQPDG
;
A
#
# COMPACT_ATOMS: atom_id res chain seq x y z
N MET A 1 36.56 7.84 27.12
CA MET A 1 36.06 6.45 27.16
C MET A 1 34.89 6.39 28.14
N ALA A 2 33.68 6.56 27.63
CA ALA A 2 32.45 6.35 28.40
C ALA A 2 31.75 5.13 27.81
N SER A 3 31.58 4.10 28.65
CA SER A 3 30.91 2.86 28.32
C SER A 3 29.43 3.11 28.07
N LEU A 4 28.98 2.88 26.83
CA LEU A 4 27.56 2.68 26.55
C LEU A 4 27.20 1.28 27.05
N SER A 5 26.28 1.26 28.02
CA SER A 5 25.79 0.08 28.71
C SER A 5 25.19 -0.94 27.74
N VAL A 6 25.56 -2.20 27.98
CA VAL A 6 25.06 -3.40 27.34
C VAL A 6 23.61 -3.63 27.79
N ASP A 7 22.63 -3.01 27.12
CA ASP A 7 21.21 -3.37 27.31
C ASP A 7 20.31 -3.09 26.07
N GLN A 8 20.83 -3.31 24.87
CA GLN A 8 20.09 -3.10 23.62
C GLN A 8 19.95 -4.33 22.71
N ARG A 9 20.43 -5.51 23.11
CA ARG A 9 20.23 -6.75 22.34
C ARG A 9 19.10 -7.58 22.91
N ALA A 10 17.88 -7.02 22.92
CA ALA A 10 16.70 -7.88 22.93
C ALA A 10 16.72 -8.68 21.62
N GLN A 11 16.94 -9.99 21.71
CA GLN A 11 17.01 -10.89 20.57
C GLN A 11 15.70 -10.79 19.78
N ALA A 12 15.77 -10.45 18.49
CA ALA A 12 14.59 -10.33 17.64
C ALA A 12 13.86 -11.67 17.60
N TYR A 13 12.55 -11.67 17.89
CA TYR A 13 11.71 -12.85 17.73
C TYR A 13 11.60 -13.15 16.24
N ILE A 14 11.97 -14.37 15.82
CA ILE A 14 11.81 -14.81 14.43
C ILE A 14 10.71 -15.84 14.42
N SER A 15 9.55 -15.46 13.87
CA SER A 15 8.40 -16.35 13.77
C SER A 15 8.34 -16.99 12.40
N THR A 16 7.98 -18.27 12.35
CA THR A 16 7.67 -18.98 11.11
C THR A 16 6.16 -19.07 10.83
N GLY A 17 5.28 -18.48 11.65
CA GLY A 17 3.84 -18.54 11.36
C GLY A 17 2.87 -17.60 12.08
N HIS A 18 3.24 -16.99 13.21
CA HIS A 18 2.31 -16.15 13.99
C HIS A 18 2.98 -14.91 14.60
N LEU A 19 2.22 -13.85 14.85
CA LEU A 19 2.69 -12.74 15.69
C LEU A 19 2.99 -13.23 17.12
N PRO A 20 3.87 -12.55 17.88
CA PRO A 20 4.08 -12.86 19.29
C PRO A 20 2.79 -12.66 20.12
N GLY A 21 2.87 -12.96 21.42
CA GLY A 21 1.73 -12.82 22.33
C GLY A 21 1.07 -11.42 22.26
N PRO A 22 -0.27 -11.31 22.38
CA PRO A 22 -1.00 -10.05 22.18
C PRO A 22 -0.47 -8.85 22.96
N GLU A 23 -0.09 -9.07 24.22
CA GLU A 23 0.47 -8.03 25.09
C GLU A 23 1.80 -7.49 24.54
N MET A 24 2.65 -8.37 24.01
CA MET A 24 3.91 -7.98 23.36
C MET A 24 3.64 -7.18 22.08
N VAL A 25 2.68 -7.61 21.26
CA VAL A 25 2.35 -6.89 20.02
C VAL A 25 1.84 -5.48 20.34
N GLN A 26 0.88 -5.36 21.26
CA GLN A 26 0.35 -4.05 21.68
C GLN A 26 1.45 -3.15 22.25
N ALA A 27 2.28 -3.66 23.16
CA ALA A 27 3.37 -2.91 23.75
C ALA A 27 4.38 -2.40 22.71
N LEU A 28 4.70 -3.21 21.70
CA LEU A 28 5.61 -2.81 20.62
C LEU A 28 4.97 -1.78 19.68
N VAL A 29 3.67 -1.89 19.38
CA VAL A 29 2.95 -0.88 18.59
C VAL A 29 2.91 0.48 19.31
N GLU A 30 2.64 0.47 20.62
CA GLU A 30 2.71 1.67 21.45
C GLU A 30 4.12 2.26 21.54
N ASP A 31 5.15 1.41 21.64
CA ASP A 31 6.55 1.85 21.65
C ASP A 31 6.95 2.46 20.31
N ALA A 32 6.54 1.86 19.18
CA ALA A 32 6.78 2.42 17.85
C ALA A 32 6.17 3.82 17.72
N HIS A 33 4.89 3.97 18.09
CA HIS A 33 4.23 5.26 18.06
C HIS A 33 4.95 6.29 18.98
N ARG A 34 5.22 5.94 20.23
CA ARG A 34 5.90 6.83 21.20
C ARG A 34 7.28 7.26 20.73
N ARG A 35 8.08 6.35 20.18
CA ARG A 35 9.46 6.63 19.71
C ARG A 35 9.48 7.64 18.56
N PHE A 36 8.53 7.53 17.64
CA PHE A 36 8.59 8.27 16.38
C PHE A 36 7.62 9.45 16.31
N LYS A 37 6.67 9.60 17.25
CA LYS A 37 5.69 10.71 17.26
C LYS A 37 6.33 12.09 17.18
N SER A 38 7.46 12.31 17.86
CA SER A 38 8.14 13.60 17.89
C SER A 38 9.05 13.87 16.68
N ASN A 39 9.20 12.92 15.75
CA ASN A 39 9.94 13.17 14.51
C ASN A 39 9.11 14.12 13.61
N THR A 40 9.75 15.21 13.19
CA THR A 40 9.18 16.27 12.35
C THR A 40 9.85 16.37 10.98
N ASP A 41 10.61 15.36 10.58
CA ASP A 41 11.29 15.31 9.29
C ASP A 41 10.28 15.12 8.15
N GLY A 42 10.67 15.58 6.95
CA GLY A 42 9.83 15.51 5.76
C GLY A 42 8.82 16.65 5.65
N THR A 43 7.96 16.59 4.64
CA THR A 43 6.93 17.60 4.39
C THR A 43 5.62 16.98 3.92
N THR A 44 4.50 17.55 4.32
CA THR A 44 3.19 17.13 3.80
C THR A 44 3.15 17.32 2.28
N SER A 45 2.53 16.37 1.58
CA SER A 45 2.42 16.37 0.12
C SER A 45 1.86 17.68 -0.43
N GLN A 46 2.56 18.24 -1.41
CA GLN A 46 2.15 19.45 -2.15
C GLN A 46 1.54 19.11 -3.52
N VAL A 47 1.32 17.83 -3.82
CA VAL A 47 0.84 17.38 -5.14
C VAL A 47 -0.57 17.88 -5.43
N TYR A 48 -1.43 17.90 -4.40
CA TYR A 48 -2.79 18.41 -4.48
C TYR A 48 -3.03 19.39 -3.33
N PRO A 49 -3.70 20.54 -3.58
CA PRO A 49 -4.05 21.49 -2.53
C PRO A 49 -4.76 20.87 -1.31
N ALA A 50 -5.61 19.86 -1.51
CA ALA A 50 -6.28 19.16 -0.43
C ALA A 50 -5.31 18.38 0.49
N LEU A 51 -4.27 17.75 -0.09
CA LEU A 51 -3.28 17.02 0.70
C LEU A 51 -2.38 17.95 1.51
N ALA A 52 -2.06 19.13 0.98
CA ALA A 52 -1.21 20.12 1.65
C ALA A 52 -1.81 20.66 2.96
N ARG A 53 -3.13 20.54 3.14
CA ARG A 53 -3.86 20.99 4.34
C ARG A 53 -3.93 19.95 5.46
N VAL A 54 -3.49 18.72 5.21
CA VAL A 54 -3.56 17.65 6.20
C VAL A 54 -2.62 17.95 7.37
N PRO A 55 -3.09 17.90 8.64
CA PRO A 55 -2.27 18.24 9.81
C PRO A 55 -1.04 17.33 9.94
N ALA A 56 0.15 17.93 9.98
CA ALA A 56 1.43 17.22 9.94
C ALA A 56 1.73 16.41 11.23
N GLU A 57 1.03 16.68 12.32
CA GLU A 57 1.18 16.02 13.62
C GLU A 57 0.50 14.64 13.70
N LEU A 58 -0.42 14.33 12.77
CA LEU A 58 -1.17 13.08 12.78
C LEU A 58 -0.24 11.88 12.64
N PHE A 59 -0.42 10.90 13.52
CA PHE A 59 0.35 9.66 13.50
C PHE A 59 -0.44 8.47 14.03
N GLY A 60 -0.86 7.59 13.13
CA GLY A 60 -1.50 6.32 13.46
C GLY A 60 -0.59 5.14 13.11
N VAL A 61 -0.48 4.17 14.03
CA VAL A 61 0.26 2.92 13.83
C VAL A 61 -0.66 1.75 14.18
N CYS A 62 -0.85 0.82 13.24
CA CYS A 62 -1.74 -0.32 13.44
C CYS A 62 -1.14 -1.62 12.88
N VAL A 63 -1.32 -2.71 13.62
CA VAL A 63 -1.01 -4.08 13.18
C VAL A 63 -2.27 -4.93 13.34
N VAL A 64 -2.58 -5.75 12.33
CA VAL A 64 -3.69 -6.71 12.37
C VAL A 64 -3.15 -8.09 12.05
N GLY A 65 -3.33 -9.03 12.98
CA GLY A 65 -2.96 -10.42 12.73
C GLY A 65 -3.95 -11.11 11.79
N THR A 66 -3.53 -12.18 11.12
CA THR A 66 -4.43 -13.05 10.31
C THR A 66 -5.61 -13.61 11.13
N GLY A 67 -5.43 -13.75 12.44
CA GLY A 67 -6.50 -14.10 13.37
C GLY A 67 -7.56 -13.02 13.63
N GLY A 68 -7.41 -11.79 13.11
CA GLY A 68 -8.35 -10.68 13.25
C GLY A 68 -8.14 -9.78 14.47
N ARG A 69 -7.15 -10.06 15.31
CA ARG A 69 -6.80 -9.18 16.43
C ARG A 69 -6.12 -7.91 15.92
N VAL A 70 -6.59 -6.77 16.40
CA VAL A 70 -6.13 -5.44 16.03
C VAL A 70 -5.34 -4.81 17.17
N TYR A 71 -4.18 -4.27 16.85
CA TYR A 71 -3.27 -3.59 17.78
C TYR A 71 -2.99 -2.20 17.23
N GLY A 72 -3.23 -1.15 18.00
CA GLY A 72 -3.19 0.22 17.52
C GLY A 72 -2.66 1.21 18.54
N ALA A 73 -2.00 2.26 18.05
CA ALA A 73 -1.58 3.42 18.84
C ALA A 73 -1.64 4.71 18.02
N GLY A 74 -2.09 5.80 18.66
CA GLY A 74 -2.22 7.12 18.02
C GLY A 74 -3.50 7.28 17.20
N ASP A 75 -3.41 8.03 16.11
CA ASP A 75 -4.54 8.43 15.25
C ASP A 75 -4.98 7.31 14.29
N VAL A 76 -5.18 6.09 14.81
CA VAL A 76 -5.38 4.88 13.99
C VAL A 76 -6.66 4.87 13.17
N ASP A 77 -7.67 5.62 13.63
CA ASP A 77 -9.01 5.71 13.03
C ASP A 77 -9.22 7.03 12.28
N HIS A 78 -8.19 7.90 12.19
CA HIS A 78 -8.27 9.10 11.36
C HIS A 78 -8.36 8.71 9.88
N GLU A 79 -9.39 9.19 9.20
CA GLU A 79 -9.59 8.91 7.77
C GLU A 79 -8.77 9.87 6.90
N PHE A 80 -8.14 9.30 5.88
CA PHE A 80 -7.38 10.01 4.86
C PHE A 80 -7.55 9.31 3.50
N SER A 81 -7.21 10.02 2.43
CA SER A 81 -7.27 9.46 1.08
C SER A 81 -6.24 8.34 0.87
N ILE A 82 -6.67 7.16 0.39
CA ILE A 82 -5.81 5.97 0.23
C ILE A 82 -4.66 6.18 -0.78
N MET A 83 -4.84 7.04 -1.77
CA MET A 83 -3.87 7.33 -2.82
C MET A 83 -3.33 6.04 -3.48
N SER A 84 -2.03 6.01 -3.78
CA SER A 84 -1.33 4.87 -4.39
C SER A 84 -1.38 3.57 -3.56
N VAL A 85 -1.81 3.60 -2.29
CA VAL A 85 -1.92 2.38 -1.47
C VAL A 85 -3.03 1.45 -1.99
N SER A 86 -3.99 1.97 -2.76
CA SER A 86 -5.06 1.18 -3.39
C SER A 86 -4.59 0.23 -4.50
N LYS A 87 -3.45 0.52 -5.13
CA LYS A 87 -2.92 -0.18 -6.32
C LYS A 87 -2.73 -1.69 -6.16
N PRO A 88 -2.06 -2.21 -5.11
CA PRO A 88 -1.91 -3.66 -4.92
C PRO A 88 -3.24 -4.39 -4.80
N PHE A 89 -4.22 -3.76 -4.14
CA PHE A 89 -5.54 -4.36 -3.94
C PHE A 89 -6.35 -4.38 -5.25
N LEU A 90 -6.32 -3.30 -6.03
CA LEU A 90 -6.91 -3.33 -7.37
C LEU A 90 -6.23 -4.38 -8.25
N PHE A 91 -4.90 -4.46 -8.23
CA PHE A 91 -4.18 -5.46 -9.01
C PHE A 91 -4.58 -6.88 -8.63
N ALA A 92 -4.76 -7.19 -7.34
CA ALA A 92 -5.28 -8.47 -6.89
C ALA A 92 -6.67 -8.75 -7.49
N LEU A 93 -7.60 -7.79 -7.46
CA LEU A 93 -8.93 -7.95 -8.06
C LEU A 93 -8.88 -8.19 -9.58
N ILE A 94 -7.94 -7.54 -10.29
CA ILE A 94 -7.75 -7.76 -11.73
C ILE A 94 -7.18 -9.16 -11.99
N CYS A 95 -6.17 -9.59 -11.24
CA CYS A 95 -5.63 -10.95 -11.33
C CYS A 95 -6.71 -12.01 -11.07
N GLU A 96 -7.59 -11.79 -10.09
CA GLU A 96 -8.74 -12.65 -9.81
C GLU A 96 -9.70 -12.72 -11.01
N THR A 97 -9.87 -11.62 -11.73
CA THR A 97 -10.84 -11.51 -12.83
C THR A 97 -10.34 -12.13 -14.14
N ILE A 98 -9.08 -11.88 -14.50
CA ILE A 98 -8.53 -12.25 -15.83
C ILE A 98 -7.39 -13.26 -15.77
N GLY A 99 -6.99 -13.69 -14.57
CA GLY A 99 -5.83 -14.54 -14.35
C GLY A 99 -4.52 -13.74 -14.26
N PRO A 100 -3.56 -14.18 -13.41
CA PRO A 100 -2.31 -13.48 -13.18
C PRO A 100 -1.38 -13.45 -14.40
N GLU A 101 -1.40 -14.47 -15.27
CA GLU A 101 -0.62 -14.52 -16.50
C GLU A 101 -1.06 -13.42 -17.49
N ALA A 102 -2.37 -13.31 -17.72
CA ALA A 102 -2.93 -12.27 -18.59
C ALA A 102 -2.70 -10.87 -18.01
N ALA A 103 -2.84 -10.71 -16.68
CA ALA A 103 -2.52 -9.46 -16.01
C ALA A 103 -1.04 -9.07 -16.20
N ARG A 104 -0.10 -10.02 -16.05
CA ARG A 104 1.34 -9.79 -16.26
C ARG A 104 1.67 -9.46 -17.71
N GLU A 105 1.03 -10.11 -18.68
CA GLU A 105 1.21 -9.81 -20.11
C GLU A 105 0.75 -8.39 -20.44
N LYS A 106 -0.36 -7.96 -19.85
CA LYS A 106 -0.96 -6.65 -20.09
C LYS A 106 -0.29 -5.50 -19.36
N LEU A 107 0.15 -5.73 -18.12
CA LEU A 107 0.61 -4.66 -17.21
C LEU A 107 2.12 -4.66 -16.98
N GLY A 108 2.76 -5.83 -17.05
CA GLY A 108 4.12 -6.03 -16.56
C GLY A 108 4.17 -6.26 -15.05
N ALA A 109 5.37 -6.51 -14.52
CA ALA A 109 5.61 -6.82 -13.11
C ALA A 109 6.97 -6.31 -12.57
N ASN A 110 7.86 -5.89 -13.47
CA ASN A 110 9.22 -5.50 -13.10
C ASN A 110 9.26 -4.04 -12.65
N ALA A 111 10.20 -3.72 -11.76
CA ALA A 111 10.54 -2.35 -11.46
C ALA A 111 10.96 -1.61 -12.73
N THR A 112 10.57 -0.35 -12.85
CA THR A 112 10.91 0.51 -14.00
C THR A 112 12.28 1.16 -13.85
N GLY A 113 12.84 1.21 -12.63
CA GLY A 113 14.05 1.99 -12.32
C GLY A 113 13.88 3.51 -12.50
N LEU A 114 12.64 3.97 -12.67
CA LEU A 114 12.27 5.36 -12.97
C LEU A 114 11.12 5.81 -12.08
N PRO A 115 10.91 7.12 -11.92
CA PRO A 115 9.81 7.63 -11.12
C PRO A 115 8.44 7.08 -11.51
N PHE A 116 7.57 6.94 -10.52
CA PHE A 116 6.26 6.28 -10.66
C PHE A 116 5.30 6.96 -11.64
N ASN A 117 5.59 8.21 -12.02
CA ASN A 117 4.84 9.01 -12.99
C ASN A 117 5.66 9.29 -14.27
N SER A 118 6.76 8.56 -14.49
CA SER A 118 7.64 8.73 -15.66
C SER A 118 6.98 8.25 -16.94
N LEU A 119 6.95 9.11 -17.97
CA LEU A 119 6.54 8.72 -19.32
C LEU A 119 7.61 7.82 -19.99
N GLY A 120 8.89 8.05 -19.70
CA GLY A 120 9.99 7.24 -20.24
C GLY A 120 9.90 5.76 -19.85
N ALA A 121 9.29 5.45 -18.69
CA ALA A 121 9.03 4.07 -18.30
C ALA A 121 8.03 3.37 -19.24
N ILE A 122 7.07 4.11 -19.78
CA ILE A 122 6.08 3.62 -20.74
C ILE A 122 6.77 3.37 -22.08
N GLU A 123 7.60 4.31 -22.53
CA GLU A 123 8.32 4.20 -23.82
C GLU A 123 9.31 3.03 -23.81
N GLN A 124 10.14 2.90 -22.76
CA GLN A 124 11.11 1.81 -22.62
C GLN A 124 10.44 0.44 -22.52
N GLY A 125 9.27 0.38 -21.88
CA GLY A 125 8.52 -0.85 -21.65
C GLY A 125 7.53 -1.23 -22.76
N ASN A 126 7.49 -0.49 -23.88
CA ASN A 126 6.48 -0.64 -24.93
C ASN A 126 5.05 -0.65 -24.35
N GLY A 127 4.79 0.33 -23.48
CA GLY A 127 3.55 0.51 -22.74
C GLY A 127 3.39 -0.37 -21.48
N ARG A 128 4.25 -1.37 -21.26
CA ARG A 128 4.20 -2.24 -20.07
C ARG A 128 5.14 -1.72 -18.99
N THR A 129 4.64 -1.59 -17.76
CA THR A 129 5.42 -1.14 -16.61
C THR A 129 5.23 -2.14 -15.46
N ASN A 130 4.47 -1.76 -14.45
CA ASN A 130 3.95 -2.62 -13.39
C ASN A 130 2.75 -1.92 -12.72
N PRO A 131 1.87 -2.67 -12.05
CA PRO A 131 0.66 -2.11 -11.42
C PRO A 131 0.92 -1.17 -10.22
N MET A 132 2.15 -1.00 -9.72
CA MET A 132 2.46 -0.11 -8.58
C MET A 132 2.80 1.32 -9.00
N VAL A 133 3.18 1.53 -10.26
CA VAL A 133 3.38 2.86 -10.86
C VAL A 133 2.08 3.37 -11.49
N ASN A 134 1.98 4.68 -11.75
CA ASN A 134 0.71 5.28 -12.22
C ASN A 134 0.27 4.71 -13.57
N ALA A 135 1.22 4.47 -14.49
CA ALA A 135 0.90 3.93 -15.80
C ALA A 135 0.24 2.54 -15.71
N GLY A 136 0.87 1.59 -15.03
CA GLY A 136 0.29 0.26 -14.85
C GLY A 136 -0.97 0.27 -13.98
N ALA A 137 -1.10 1.18 -13.02
CA ALA A 137 -2.33 1.31 -12.23
C ALA A 137 -3.52 1.84 -13.06
N ILE A 138 -3.31 2.82 -13.93
CA ILE A 138 -4.34 3.31 -14.87
C ILE A 138 -4.70 2.20 -15.87
N ALA A 139 -3.71 1.49 -16.40
CA ALA A 139 -3.93 0.33 -17.27
C ALA A 139 -4.71 -0.78 -16.54
N ALA A 140 -4.38 -1.07 -15.27
CA ALA A 140 -5.13 -2.02 -14.44
C ALA A 140 -6.57 -1.57 -14.20
N THR A 141 -6.78 -0.28 -13.96
CA THR A 141 -8.13 0.30 -13.79
C THR A 141 -8.96 0.13 -15.06
N SER A 142 -8.34 0.28 -16.24
CA SER A 142 -9.02 0.08 -17.53
C SER A 142 -9.43 -1.38 -17.80
N LEU A 143 -8.93 -2.34 -17.00
CA LEU A 143 -9.32 -3.75 -17.05
C LEU A 143 -10.48 -4.10 -16.13
N ALA A 144 -10.98 -3.15 -15.33
CA ALA A 144 -12.14 -3.39 -14.46
C ALA A 144 -13.33 -3.88 -15.31
N PRO A 145 -13.97 -5.00 -14.95
CA PRO A 145 -15.09 -5.55 -15.69
C PRO A 145 -16.33 -4.66 -15.52
N GLY A 146 -17.21 -4.67 -16.52
CA GLY A 146 -18.45 -3.90 -16.50
C GLY A 146 -18.84 -3.37 -17.88
N ARG A 147 -20.15 -3.20 -18.11
CA ARG A 147 -20.69 -2.67 -19.37
C ARG A 147 -20.74 -1.15 -19.37
N SER A 148 -20.92 -0.56 -18.19
CA SER A 148 -20.95 0.89 -17.97
C SER A 148 -19.75 1.36 -17.13
N VAL A 149 -19.51 2.67 -17.08
CA VAL A 149 -18.53 3.27 -16.15
C VAL A 149 -18.93 3.02 -14.70
N GLU A 150 -20.23 3.02 -14.42
CA GLU A 150 -20.77 2.76 -13.08
C GLU A 150 -20.53 1.32 -12.64
N ASP A 151 -20.73 0.34 -13.53
CA ASP A 151 -20.47 -1.07 -13.21
C ASP A 151 -18.99 -1.28 -12.83
N ARG A 152 -18.08 -0.62 -13.58
CA ARG A 152 -16.63 -0.67 -13.33
C ARG A 152 -16.26 0.02 -12.02
N TRP A 153 -16.90 1.15 -11.74
CA TRP A 153 -16.72 1.84 -10.47
C TRP A 153 -17.18 0.98 -9.29
N GLN A 154 -18.36 0.37 -9.39
CA GLN A 154 -18.90 -0.53 -8.38
C GLN A 154 -17.96 -1.72 -8.12
N PHE A 155 -17.39 -2.33 -9.17
CA PHE A 155 -16.39 -3.38 -9.03
C PHE A 155 -15.17 -2.92 -8.21
N ILE A 156 -14.61 -1.76 -8.54
CA ILE A 156 -13.43 -1.20 -7.87
C ILE A 156 -13.77 -0.87 -6.41
N HIS A 157 -14.87 -0.15 -6.20
CA HIS A 157 -15.32 0.32 -4.90
C HIS A 157 -15.66 -0.83 -3.95
N ASP A 158 -16.46 -1.80 -4.40
CA ASP A 158 -16.83 -2.97 -3.60
C ASP A 158 -15.62 -3.85 -3.30
N GLY A 159 -14.74 -4.04 -4.28
CA GLY A 159 -13.53 -4.82 -4.09
C GLY A 159 -12.62 -4.24 -3.01
N LEU A 160 -12.34 -2.93 -3.08
CA LEU A 160 -11.53 -2.23 -2.07
C LEU A 160 -12.22 -2.20 -0.70
N SER A 161 -13.54 -2.03 -0.67
CA SER A 161 -14.35 -2.09 0.55
C SER A 161 -14.31 -3.49 1.20
N ARG A 162 -14.34 -4.56 0.41
CA ARG A 162 -14.17 -5.94 0.90
C ARG A 162 -12.78 -6.18 1.51
N PHE A 163 -11.72 -5.63 0.91
CA PHE A 163 -10.39 -5.66 1.52
C PHE A 163 -10.36 -4.92 2.87
N ALA A 164 -10.99 -3.76 2.97
CA ALA A 164 -11.05 -2.99 4.23
C ALA A 164 -11.98 -3.61 5.27
N GLY A 165 -12.92 -4.48 4.86
CA GLY A 165 -13.93 -5.07 5.73
C GLY A 165 -15.09 -4.11 6.04
N ARG A 166 -15.18 -2.97 5.33
CA ARG A 166 -16.25 -1.97 5.44
C ARG A 166 -16.39 -1.17 4.15
N PRO A 167 -17.54 -0.53 3.88
CA PRO A 167 -17.67 0.44 2.80
C PRO A 167 -16.70 1.62 2.99
N LEU A 168 -15.99 1.99 1.91
CA LEU A 168 -15.11 3.15 1.87
C LEU A 168 -15.84 4.36 1.26
N SER A 169 -15.83 5.51 1.93
CA SER A 169 -16.43 6.72 1.36
C SER A 169 -15.47 7.40 0.38
N LEU A 170 -16.01 8.04 -0.65
CA LEU A 170 -15.22 8.90 -1.54
C LEU A 170 -14.91 10.23 -0.83
N ASN A 171 -13.66 10.66 -0.87
CA ASN A 171 -13.24 11.98 -0.44
C ASN A 171 -13.46 12.98 -1.58
N GLU A 172 -14.62 13.66 -1.58
CA GLU A 172 -15.00 14.58 -2.65
C GLU A 172 -14.03 15.75 -2.82
N GLU A 173 -13.44 16.24 -1.73
CA GLU A 173 -12.46 17.34 -1.77
C GLU A 173 -11.17 16.92 -2.47
N VAL A 174 -10.60 15.77 -2.09
CA VAL A 174 -9.39 15.23 -2.73
C VAL A 174 -9.70 14.82 -4.17
N TYR A 175 -10.87 14.23 -4.42
CA TYR A 175 -11.29 13.83 -5.76
C TYR A 175 -11.40 15.04 -6.70
N ALA A 176 -12.07 16.12 -6.27
CA ALA A 176 -12.16 17.35 -7.04
C ALA A 176 -10.77 17.97 -7.27
N SER A 177 -9.97 18.10 -6.21
CA SER A 177 -8.63 18.69 -6.26
C SER A 177 -7.68 17.92 -7.18
N ALA A 178 -7.71 16.59 -7.12
CA ALA A 178 -6.91 15.73 -7.99
C ALA A 178 -7.45 15.75 -9.42
N SER A 179 -8.76 15.73 -9.61
CA SER A 179 -9.38 15.76 -10.93
C SER A 179 -9.03 17.02 -11.69
N GLU A 180 -8.96 18.19 -11.04
CA GLU A 180 -8.58 19.44 -11.69
C GLU A 180 -7.11 19.46 -12.16
N THR A 181 -6.21 18.82 -11.41
CA THR A 181 -4.76 18.99 -11.55
C THR A 181 -3.99 17.75 -12.03
N ASN A 182 -4.65 16.61 -12.23
CA ASN A 182 -4.04 15.33 -12.66
C ASN A 182 -3.56 15.28 -14.13
N PHE A 183 -3.11 16.41 -14.71
CA PHE A 183 -2.64 16.50 -16.10
C PHE A 183 -1.65 15.41 -16.47
N ARG A 184 -0.71 15.08 -15.56
CA ARG A 184 0.26 14.01 -15.77
C ARG A 184 -0.38 12.64 -15.97
N ASN A 185 -1.41 12.29 -15.19
CA ASN A 185 -2.12 11.02 -15.35
C ASN A 185 -2.92 10.99 -16.67
N ARG A 186 -3.50 12.11 -17.08
CA ARG A 186 -4.17 12.22 -18.39
C ARG A 186 -3.18 12.00 -19.54
N SER A 187 -1.98 12.56 -19.46
CA SER A 187 -0.91 12.33 -20.44
C SER A 187 -0.45 10.88 -20.46
N ILE A 188 -0.28 10.25 -19.28
CA ILE A 188 0.04 8.83 -19.14
C ILE A 188 -1.01 7.97 -19.86
N ALA A 189 -2.30 8.23 -19.62
CA ALA A 189 -3.38 7.47 -20.24
C ALA A 189 -3.40 7.58 -21.77
N ARG A 190 -3.12 8.77 -22.31
CA ARG A 190 -2.99 8.99 -23.77
C ARG A 190 -1.78 8.31 -24.37
N LEU A 191 -0.66 8.28 -23.64
CA LEU A 191 0.52 7.54 -24.09
C LEU A 191 0.27 6.03 -24.07
N LEU A 192 -0.39 5.50 -23.03
CA LEU A 192 -0.80 4.09 -23.00
C LEU A 192 -1.73 3.73 -24.16
N GLU A 193 -2.64 4.65 -24.55
CA GLU A 193 -3.52 4.49 -25.71
C GLU A 193 -2.72 4.33 -27.01
N SER A 194 -1.67 5.12 -27.23
CA SER A 194 -0.82 4.97 -28.43
C SER A 194 -0.02 3.67 -28.47
N TYR A 195 0.17 3.02 -27.32
CA TYR A 195 0.82 1.70 -27.21
C TYR A 195 -0.19 0.53 -27.12
N GLU A 196 -1.49 0.79 -27.25
CA GLU A 196 -2.56 -0.21 -27.08
C GLU A 196 -2.51 -0.91 -25.70
N ARG A 197 -2.06 -0.18 -24.66
CA ARG A 197 -1.95 -0.65 -23.26
C ARG A 197 -2.97 -0.01 -22.33
N ILE A 198 -4.08 0.45 -22.88
CA ILE A 198 -5.27 0.85 -22.15
C ILE A 198 -6.47 0.11 -22.75
N TYR A 199 -7.26 -0.53 -21.89
CA TYR A 199 -8.24 -1.56 -22.31
C TYR A 199 -9.69 -1.06 -22.23
N SER A 200 -9.85 0.26 -22.04
CA SER A 200 -11.09 1.02 -22.11
C SER A 200 -10.79 2.47 -22.54
N ASP A 201 -11.80 3.33 -22.66
CA ASP A 201 -11.57 4.76 -22.91
C ASP A 201 -10.61 5.37 -21.87
N ALA A 202 -9.60 6.08 -22.37
CA ALA A 202 -8.51 6.61 -21.55
C ALA A 202 -8.96 7.65 -20.51
N ARG A 203 -9.99 8.46 -20.82
CA ARG A 203 -10.54 9.42 -19.86
C ARG A 203 -11.28 8.70 -18.75
N GLN A 204 -12.13 7.73 -19.10
CA GLN A 204 -12.87 6.93 -18.12
C GLN A 204 -11.94 6.19 -17.17
N ALA A 205 -10.89 5.52 -17.69
CA ALA A 205 -9.91 4.84 -16.85
C ALA A 205 -9.16 5.80 -15.91
N THR A 206 -8.82 7.00 -16.40
CA THR A 206 -8.16 8.02 -15.58
C THR A 206 -9.09 8.55 -14.47
N ASP A 207 -10.37 8.75 -14.78
CA ASP A 207 -11.39 9.20 -13.82
C ASP A 207 -11.58 8.16 -12.71
N LEU A 208 -11.82 6.90 -13.09
CA LEU A 208 -11.98 5.78 -12.16
C LEU A 208 -10.75 5.60 -11.26
N TYR A 209 -9.55 5.74 -11.83
CA TYR A 209 -8.31 5.67 -11.05
C TYR A 209 -8.20 6.83 -10.06
N THR A 210 -8.65 8.02 -10.45
CA THR A 210 -8.66 9.20 -9.57
C THR A 210 -9.68 9.02 -8.43
N ARG A 211 -10.87 8.49 -8.71
CA ARG A 211 -11.86 8.14 -7.68
C ARG A 211 -11.32 7.07 -6.72
N GLN A 212 -10.71 6.02 -7.25
CA GLN A 212 -10.04 4.97 -6.46
C GLN A 212 -9.02 5.57 -5.49
N CYS A 213 -8.14 6.45 -5.98
CA CYS A 213 -7.12 7.09 -5.15
C CYS A 213 -7.71 8.01 -4.09
N SER A 214 -8.96 8.42 -4.26
CA SER A 214 -9.69 9.36 -3.41
C SER A 214 -10.57 8.68 -2.36
N LEU A 215 -10.54 7.35 -2.23
CA LEU A 215 -11.29 6.65 -1.18
C LEU A 215 -10.67 6.90 0.20
N ASN A 216 -11.51 7.19 1.19
CA ASN A 216 -11.09 7.34 2.59
C ASN A 216 -10.77 5.98 3.20
N VAL A 217 -9.63 5.91 3.88
CA VAL A 217 -9.19 4.80 4.72
C VAL A 217 -8.52 5.34 5.97
N SER A 218 -8.37 4.49 6.98
CA SER A 218 -7.60 4.75 8.19
C SER A 218 -6.35 3.85 8.26
N ALA A 219 -5.46 4.09 9.22
CA ALA A 219 -4.33 3.19 9.45
C ALA A 219 -4.82 1.78 9.83
N ARG A 220 -5.94 1.69 10.56
CA ARG A 220 -6.61 0.42 10.85
C ARG A 220 -7.06 -0.27 9.57
N ASP A 221 -7.74 0.44 8.67
CA ASP A 221 -8.21 -0.14 7.41
C ASP A 221 -7.04 -0.68 6.59
N LEU A 222 -5.95 0.10 6.44
CA LEU A 222 -4.76 -0.38 5.74
C LEU A 222 -4.18 -1.66 6.35
N ALA A 223 -4.14 -1.76 7.68
CA ALA A 223 -3.68 -2.96 8.37
C ALA A 223 -4.60 -4.17 8.12
N VAL A 224 -5.93 -3.97 8.12
CA VAL A 224 -6.92 -5.00 7.79
C VAL A 224 -6.80 -5.44 6.32
N MET A 225 -6.65 -4.50 5.39
CA MET A 225 -6.44 -4.78 3.97
C MET A 225 -5.15 -5.59 3.77
N GLY A 226 -4.05 -5.18 4.41
CA GLY A 226 -2.79 -5.93 4.38
C GLY A 226 -2.92 -7.33 4.98
N ALA A 227 -3.61 -7.46 6.12
CA ALA A 227 -3.85 -8.75 6.77
C ALA A 227 -4.74 -9.68 5.93
N THR A 228 -5.64 -9.13 5.10
CA THR A 228 -6.41 -9.90 4.12
C THR A 228 -5.48 -10.58 3.09
N LEU A 229 -4.47 -9.87 2.58
CA LEU A 229 -3.46 -10.48 1.70
C LEU A 229 -2.55 -11.46 2.46
N ALA A 230 -2.26 -11.19 3.73
CA ALA A 230 -1.48 -12.10 4.57
C ALA A 230 -2.20 -13.43 4.86
N ASP A 231 -3.53 -13.41 4.96
CA ASP A 231 -4.39 -14.57 5.25
C ASP A 231 -4.93 -15.25 3.97
N GLY A 232 -4.19 -15.16 2.86
CA GLY A 232 -4.55 -15.83 1.61
C GLY A 232 -5.88 -15.34 1.02
N GLY A 233 -6.15 -14.05 1.16
CA GLY A 233 -7.28 -13.35 0.54
C GLY A 233 -8.56 -13.34 1.38
N VAL A 234 -8.53 -13.90 2.60
CA VAL A 234 -9.66 -13.86 3.53
C VAL A 234 -9.53 -12.64 4.43
N ASN A 235 -10.57 -11.79 4.46
CA ASN A 235 -10.56 -10.63 5.35
C ASN A 235 -10.63 -11.12 6.81
N PRO A 236 -9.70 -10.70 7.69
CA PRO A 236 -9.56 -11.31 9.01
C PRO A 236 -10.67 -10.88 10.00
N VAL A 237 -11.40 -9.81 9.68
CA VAL A 237 -12.52 -9.29 10.49
C VAL A 237 -13.85 -9.88 10.01
N THR A 238 -14.13 -9.79 8.71
CA THR A 238 -15.43 -10.22 8.14
C THR A 238 -15.46 -11.71 7.80
N ARG A 239 -14.29 -12.37 7.72
CA ARG A 239 -14.10 -13.76 7.26
C ARG A 239 -14.54 -14.00 5.81
N GLN A 240 -14.79 -12.93 5.05
CA GLN A 240 -15.12 -13.03 3.64
C GLN A 240 -13.86 -13.25 2.81
N ARG A 241 -13.89 -14.22 1.88
CA ARG A 241 -12.88 -14.33 0.83
C ARG A 241 -13.05 -13.20 -0.19
N VAL A 242 -12.01 -12.39 -0.36
CA VAL A 242 -11.97 -11.27 -1.31
C VAL A 242 -11.37 -11.71 -2.64
N VAL A 243 -10.25 -12.45 -2.58
CA VAL A 243 -9.54 -13.06 -3.71
C VAL A 243 -9.01 -14.44 -3.30
N ASP A 244 -8.57 -15.24 -4.27
CA ASP A 244 -7.94 -16.53 -4.01
C ASP A 244 -6.52 -16.39 -3.45
N ALA A 245 -6.10 -17.38 -2.65
CA ALA A 245 -4.76 -17.38 -2.03
C ALA A 245 -3.62 -17.33 -3.07
N ALA A 246 -3.83 -17.95 -4.23
CA ALA A 246 -2.87 -17.90 -5.33
C ALA A 246 -2.71 -16.48 -5.89
N VAL A 247 -3.78 -15.67 -5.92
CA VAL A 247 -3.73 -14.28 -6.38
C VAL A 247 -2.95 -13.39 -5.41
N CYS A 248 -3.06 -13.64 -4.10
CA CYS A 248 -2.29 -12.91 -3.09
C CYS A 248 -0.78 -13.00 -3.35
N HIS A 249 -0.27 -14.16 -3.78
CA HIS A 249 1.14 -14.32 -4.13
C HIS A 249 1.60 -13.28 -5.16
N TYR A 250 0.87 -13.08 -6.26
CA TYR A 250 1.26 -12.15 -7.32
C TYR A 250 1.17 -10.70 -6.85
N ALA A 251 0.14 -10.34 -6.07
CA ALA A 251 0.03 -9.00 -5.51
C ALA A 251 1.22 -8.68 -4.58
N LEU A 252 1.56 -9.62 -3.69
CA LEU A 252 2.70 -9.50 -2.78
C LEU A 252 4.03 -9.46 -3.53
N ALA A 253 4.20 -10.28 -4.57
CA ALA A 253 5.40 -10.29 -5.39
C ALA A 253 5.65 -8.92 -6.04
N VAL A 254 4.63 -8.28 -6.60
CA VAL A 254 4.79 -6.95 -7.21
C VAL A 254 4.93 -5.85 -6.16
N MET A 255 4.33 -5.99 -4.97
CA MET A 255 4.60 -5.10 -3.84
C MET A 255 6.06 -5.16 -3.41
N VAL A 256 6.68 -6.35 -3.40
CA VAL A 256 8.11 -6.51 -3.11
C VAL A 256 8.97 -5.83 -4.16
N THR A 257 8.66 -5.98 -5.45
CA THR A 257 9.53 -5.49 -6.53
C THR A 257 9.35 -4.00 -6.84
N ALA A 258 8.17 -3.42 -6.60
CA ALA A 258 7.83 -2.07 -7.08
C ALA A 258 6.96 -1.24 -6.12
N GLY A 259 6.80 -1.66 -4.86
CA GLY A 259 5.84 -1.08 -3.93
C GLY A 259 6.18 0.31 -3.37
N LEU A 260 7.46 0.62 -3.17
CA LEU A 260 7.92 1.86 -2.51
C LEU A 260 8.68 2.76 -3.49
N TYR A 261 8.06 3.00 -4.64
CA TYR A 261 8.60 3.88 -5.69
C TYR A 261 10.05 3.49 -6.07
N GLU A 262 10.95 4.46 -6.24
CA GLU A 262 12.37 4.25 -6.55
C GLU A 262 13.14 3.57 -5.40
N THR A 263 12.60 3.63 -4.17
CA THR A 263 13.22 3.10 -2.94
C THR A 263 12.76 1.68 -2.58
N SER A 264 12.14 0.95 -3.51
CA SER A 264 11.63 -0.42 -3.24
C SER A 264 12.73 -1.39 -2.82
N GLY A 265 13.94 -1.25 -3.37
CA GLY A 265 15.10 -2.07 -2.97
C GLY A 265 15.57 -1.78 -1.54
N ASP A 266 15.71 -0.50 -1.19
CA ASP A 266 16.10 -0.07 0.16
C ASP A 266 15.05 -0.48 1.20
N TRP A 267 13.76 -0.35 0.87
CA TRP A 267 12.67 -0.82 1.71
C TRP A 267 12.78 -2.33 1.98
N LEU A 268 12.99 -3.15 0.94
CA LEU A 268 13.12 -4.59 1.13
C LEU A 268 14.36 -4.94 1.97
N TYR A 269 15.47 -4.23 1.78
CA TYR A 269 16.70 -4.43 2.52
C TYR A 269 16.56 -4.10 4.01
N ASP A 270 15.88 -2.99 4.33
CA ASP A 270 15.78 -2.49 5.71
C ASP A 270 14.62 -3.10 6.51
N ILE A 271 13.53 -3.44 5.82
CA ILE A 271 12.24 -3.80 6.45
C ILE A 271 11.84 -5.24 6.14
N GLY A 272 12.24 -5.80 4.99
CA GLY A 272 12.01 -7.21 4.67
C GLY A 272 10.56 -7.60 4.39
N LEU A 273 9.68 -6.65 4.06
CA LEU A 273 8.25 -6.87 3.83
C LEU A 273 7.78 -6.37 2.46
N PRO A 274 6.84 -7.05 1.78
CA PRO A 274 5.99 -6.43 0.77
C PRO A 274 5.32 -5.18 1.33
N GLY A 275 5.40 -4.05 0.64
CA GLY A 275 4.79 -2.80 1.08
C GLY A 275 4.25 -1.95 -0.05
N LYS A 276 3.44 -0.94 0.29
CA LYS A 276 3.04 0.13 -0.62
C LYS A 276 2.84 1.42 0.15
N SER A 277 3.46 2.49 -0.33
CA SER A 277 3.26 3.86 0.16
C SER A 277 2.30 4.64 -0.73
N GLY A 278 1.62 5.62 -0.15
CA GLY A 278 0.85 6.63 -0.85
C GLY A 278 1.26 8.03 -0.41
N ILE A 279 1.28 8.96 -1.35
CA ILE A 279 1.59 10.38 -1.11
C ILE A 279 0.59 11.09 -0.18
N GLY A 280 -0.44 10.41 0.32
CA GLY A 280 -1.29 10.89 1.41
C GLY A 280 -0.63 10.73 2.78
N GLY A 281 0.47 9.99 2.90
CA GLY A 281 1.11 9.65 4.18
C GLY A 281 0.81 8.24 4.69
N GLY A 282 0.01 7.48 3.95
CA GLY A 282 -0.32 6.09 4.28
C GLY A 282 0.75 5.10 3.81
N ILE A 283 1.05 4.10 4.63
CA ILE A 283 1.85 2.93 4.24
C ILE A 283 1.11 1.66 4.68
N VAL A 284 1.06 0.67 3.79
CA VAL A 284 0.71 -0.71 4.11
C VAL A 284 1.94 -1.60 3.95
N ALA A 285 2.11 -2.55 4.85
CA ALA A 285 3.10 -3.63 4.71
C ALA A 285 2.46 -4.97 5.10
N VAL A 286 2.92 -6.07 4.50
CA VAL A 286 2.26 -7.37 4.63
C VAL A 286 3.28 -8.45 4.96
N SER A 287 3.00 -9.26 5.98
CA SER A 287 3.79 -10.44 6.33
C SER A 287 2.91 -11.69 6.17
N PRO A 288 3.08 -12.47 5.08
CA PRO A 288 2.27 -13.65 4.83
C PRO A 288 2.21 -14.62 6.02
N GLY A 289 1.01 -15.11 6.33
CA GLY A 289 0.72 -15.96 7.49
C GLY A 289 0.59 -15.23 8.82
N LYS A 290 1.22 -14.05 8.99
CA LYS A 290 1.28 -13.34 10.28
C LYS A 290 0.26 -12.20 10.38
N GLY A 291 0.23 -11.30 9.40
CA GLY A 291 -0.67 -10.15 9.42
C GLY A 291 -0.26 -8.98 8.53
N GLY A 292 -0.99 -7.89 8.68
CA GLY A 292 -0.77 -6.61 7.99
C GLY A 292 -0.39 -5.49 8.96
N PHE A 293 0.43 -4.58 8.46
CA PHE A 293 0.77 -3.31 9.10
C PHE A 293 0.17 -2.17 8.28
N GLY A 294 -0.42 -1.20 8.97
CA GLY A 294 -0.97 0.02 8.39
C GLY A 294 -0.56 1.21 9.24
N THR A 295 -0.15 2.29 8.59
CA THR A 295 0.22 3.53 9.27
C THR A 295 -0.20 4.73 8.46
N PHE A 296 -0.37 5.85 9.16
CA PHE A 296 -0.62 7.14 8.56
C PHE A 296 0.23 8.19 9.27
N ALA A 297 1.06 8.89 8.50
CA ALA A 297 1.71 10.14 8.92
C ALA A 297 1.98 11.00 7.68
N PRO A 298 1.41 12.22 7.60
CA PRO A 298 1.48 13.05 6.38
C PRO A 298 2.86 13.49 5.91
N PRO A 299 3.85 13.80 6.77
CA PRO A 299 5.18 14.21 6.32
C PRO A 299 5.90 13.12 5.53
N LEU A 300 6.28 13.46 4.31
CA LEU A 300 6.95 12.57 3.35
C LEU A 300 8.42 12.94 3.18
N ASP A 301 9.24 11.94 2.89
CA ASP A 301 10.59 12.13 2.38
C ASP A 301 10.59 12.60 0.91
N ALA A 302 11.78 12.77 0.35
CA ALA A 302 11.96 13.20 -1.04
C ALA A 302 11.44 12.18 -2.08
N ALA A 303 11.29 10.90 -1.71
CA ALA A 303 10.72 9.86 -2.56
C ALA A 303 9.18 9.77 -2.45
N GLY A 304 8.57 10.54 -1.54
CA GLY A 304 7.12 10.56 -1.32
C GLY A 304 6.63 9.47 -0.36
N ASN A 305 7.50 8.94 0.49
CA ASN A 305 7.16 7.96 1.53
C ASN A 305 7.03 8.62 2.90
N SER A 306 6.06 8.18 3.70
CA SER A 306 5.89 8.69 5.07
C SER A 306 7.12 8.42 5.92
N VAL A 307 7.73 9.47 6.50
CA VAL A 307 8.96 9.33 7.29
C VAL A 307 8.70 8.52 8.55
N ARG A 308 7.73 8.94 9.37
CA ARG A 308 7.35 8.21 10.59
C ARG A 308 6.82 6.81 10.29
N GLY A 309 6.09 6.65 9.18
CA GLY A 309 5.58 5.36 8.76
C GLY A 309 6.68 4.34 8.45
N GLN A 310 7.74 4.76 7.75
CA GLN A 310 8.90 3.92 7.45
C GLN A 310 9.66 3.51 8.72
N LEU A 311 9.87 4.45 9.65
CA LEU A 311 10.54 4.17 10.93
C LEU A 311 9.75 3.17 11.77
N ALA A 312 8.42 3.34 11.86
CA ALA A 312 7.55 2.40 12.56
C ALA A 312 7.54 1.02 11.91
N ALA A 313 7.46 0.95 10.57
CA ALA A 313 7.51 -0.31 9.83
C ALA A 313 8.82 -1.08 10.09
N LYS A 314 9.97 -0.39 10.02
CA LYS A 314 11.29 -0.97 10.30
C LYS A 314 11.38 -1.53 11.72
N PHE A 315 10.99 -0.73 12.70
CA PHE A 315 11.01 -1.14 14.11
C PHE A 315 10.12 -2.36 14.37
N LEU A 316 8.87 -2.33 13.89
CA LEU A 316 7.91 -3.39 14.13
C LEU A 316 8.24 -4.66 13.34
N SER A 317 8.71 -4.53 12.10
CA SER A 317 9.05 -5.70 11.27
C SER A 317 10.07 -6.61 11.96
N GLN A 318 11.13 -6.00 12.49
CA GLN A 318 12.22 -6.70 13.15
C GLN A 318 11.81 -7.23 14.53
N ARG A 319 11.01 -6.48 15.31
CA ARG A 319 10.67 -6.83 16.69
C ARG A 319 9.49 -7.81 16.81
N LEU A 320 8.56 -7.77 15.87
CA LEU A 320 7.42 -8.69 15.81
C LEU A 320 7.74 -9.96 15.03
N GLY A 321 8.94 -10.06 14.45
CA GLY A 321 9.32 -11.17 13.60
C GLY A 321 8.47 -11.25 12.34
N MET A 322 8.15 -10.11 11.72
CA MET A 322 7.38 -10.07 10.48
C MET A 322 8.27 -10.19 9.24
N ASP A 323 9.53 -9.76 9.35
CA ASP A 323 10.53 -9.81 8.28
C ASP A 323 10.60 -11.21 7.61
N LEU A 324 10.54 -11.23 6.28
CA LEU A 324 10.53 -12.46 5.48
C LEU A 324 11.93 -13.01 5.19
N LEU A 325 12.98 -12.22 5.42
CA LEU A 325 14.36 -12.53 5.03
C LEU A 325 15.22 -12.97 6.20
N VAL A 326 14.64 -13.02 7.40
CA VAL A 326 15.34 -13.30 8.65
C VAL A 326 15.06 -14.74 9.10
N SER A 327 16.13 -15.47 9.43
CA SER A 327 16.08 -16.84 9.95
C SER A 327 16.95 -16.98 11.20
N GLN A 328 16.64 -17.96 12.04
CA GLN A 328 17.45 -18.37 13.17
C GLN A 328 17.97 -19.79 12.91
N PRO A 329 19.22 -20.12 13.28
CA PRO A 329 19.68 -21.50 13.22
C PRO A 329 18.80 -22.36 14.13
N ASP A 330 18.48 -23.57 13.67
CA ASP A 330 17.89 -24.57 14.55
C ASP A 330 18.90 -24.86 15.69
N GLY A 331 18.41 -24.77 16.93
CA GLY A 331 19.19 -25.01 18.14
C GLY A 331 19.44 -26.48 18.42
#